data_AF-A0A2J8PSB2-F1
#
_entry.id   AF-A0A2J8PSB2-F1
#
_cell.length_a   1.000
_cell.length_b   1.000
_cell.length_c   1.000
_cell.angle_alpha   90.00
_cell.angle_beta   90.00
_cell.angle_gamma   90.00
#
_symmetry.space_group_name_H-M   'P 1'
#
loop_
_entity.id
_entity.type
_entity.pdbx_description
1 polymer ?
#
loop_
_entity_poly.entity_id
_entity_poly.type
_entity_poly.pdbx_seq_one_letter_code
_entity_poly.pdbx_strand_id
1 'polypeptide(L)' 'MATHSPQKSHQCAHCEKTFNRKDHLKNHLQTHDPNKMAFGCEECGKKYNTMLGYKRHLALHAASSGDLTCGVCAL' A
#
# COMPACT_ATOMS: atom_id res chain seq x y z
N MET A 1 -24.84 -22.83 -15.26
CA MET A 1 -24.54 -21.66 -14.40
C MET A 1 -24.40 -22.21 -12.98
N ALA A 2 -23.29 -22.16 -12.26
CA ALA A 2 -22.18 -21.22 -12.27
C ALA A 2 -20.83 -21.92 -12.49
N THR A 3 -20.08 -21.35 -13.42
CA THR A 3 -18.63 -21.36 -13.52
C THR A 3 -18.04 -20.85 -12.21
N HIS A 4 -17.33 -21.69 -11.46
CA HIS A 4 -16.19 -21.31 -10.61
C HIS A 4 -15.59 -22.62 -10.06
N SER A 5 -14.60 -23.15 -10.79
CA SER A 5 -13.69 -24.17 -10.26
C SER A 5 -13.12 -23.68 -8.91
N PRO A 6 -12.81 -24.55 -7.93
CA PRO A 6 -12.05 -24.14 -6.75
C PRO A 6 -10.63 -23.82 -7.20
N GLN A 7 -10.45 -22.67 -7.86
CA GLN A 7 -9.18 -22.06 -8.19
C GLN A 7 -8.51 -21.77 -6.86
N LYS A 8 -7.75 -22.75 -6.37
CA LYS A 8 -6.79 -22.74 -5.27
C LYS A 8 -6.69 -21.36 -4.62
N SER A 9 -7.68 -21.08 -3.79
CA SER A 9 -7.94 -19.73 -3.35
C SER A 9 -7.12 -19.53 -2.08
N HIS A 10 -6.26 -18.52 -2.11
CA HIS A 10 -5.31 -18.23 -1.06
C HIS A 10 -5.98 -17.28 -0.07
N GLN A 11 -6.70 -17.86 0.89
CA GLN A 11 -7.35 -17.11 1.96
C GLN A 11 -6.32 -16.60 2.97
N CYS A 12 -6.49 -15.37 3.41
CA CYS A 12 -5.70 -14.80 4.49
C CYS A 12 -6.20 -15.31 5.85
N ALA A 13 -5.27 -15.68 6.73
CA ALA A 13 -5.58 -16.20 8.06
C ALA A 13 -5.97 -15.10 9.07
N HIS A 14 -5.64 -13.83 8.78
CA HIS A 14 -5.95 -12.69 9.65
C HIS A 14 -7.21 -11.93 9.23
N CYS A 15 -7.59 -12.00 7.95
CA CYS A 15 -8.87 -11.49 7.49
C CYS A 15 -9.37 -12.41 6.40
N GLU A 16 -10.67 -12.68 6.34
CA GLU A 16 -11.30 -13.68 5.44
C GLU A 16 -11.21 -13.33 3.94
N LYS A 17 -10.35 -12.36 3.57
CA LYS A 17 -10.01 -12.02 2.18
C LYS A 17 -9.33 -13.19 1.48
N THR A 18 -9.77 -13.40 0.25
CA THR A 18 -9.32 -14.51 -0.59
C THR A 18 -8.64 -13.99 -1.84
N PHE A 19 -7.45 -14.52 -2.14
CA PHE A 19 -6.64 -14.11 -3.29
C PHE A 19 -6.50 -15.25 -4.29
N ASN A 20 -6.51 -14.95 -5.59
CA ASN A 20 -6.28 -15.94 -6.65
C ASN A 20 -4.78 -16.31 -6.81
N ARG A 21 -3.86 -15.58 -6.17
CA ARG A 21 -2.41 -15.73 -6.33
C ARG A 21 -1.70 -15.76 -4.97
N LYS A 22 -0.71 -16.66 -4.82
CA LYS A 22 0.09 -16.79 -3.59
C LYS A 22 0.93 -15.55 -3.32
N ASP A 23 1.51 -14.94 -4.35
CA ASP A 23 2.33 -13.73 -4.23
C ASP A 23 1.49 -12.54 -3.72
N HIS A 24 0.26 -12.38 -4.20
CA HIS A 24 -0.68 -11.38 -3.70
C HIS A 24 -1.06 -11.63 -2.24
N LEU A 25 -1.36 -12.89 -1.86
CA LEU A 25 -1.59 -13.23 -0.45
C LEU A 25 -0.36 -12.90 0.39
N LYS A 26 0.85 -13.26 -0.05
CA LYS A 26 2.10 -12.99 0.68
C LYS A 26 2.31 -11.49 0.89
N ASN A 27 2.06 -10.68 -0.13
CA ASN A 27 2.11 -9.22 -0.05
C ASN A 27 1.05 -8.68 0.91
N HIS A 28 -0.17 -9.20 0.84
CA HIS A 28 -1.26 -8.85 1.74
C HIS A 28 -0.97 -9.21 3.19
N LEU A 29 -0.33 -10.35 3.48
CA LEU A 29 0.05 -10.70 4.86
C LEU A 29 0.99 -9.66 5.49
N GLN A 30 1.79 -8.95 4.68
CA GLN A 30 2.60 -7.84 5.18
C GLN A 30 1.75 -6.67 5.69
N THR A 31 0.48 -6.54 5.29
CA THR A 31 -0.42 -5.50 5.83
C THR A 31 -0.89 -5.78 7.25
N HIS A 32 -0.90 -7.06 7.64
CA HIS A 32 -1.21 -7.48 9.01
C HIS A 32 0.00 -7.37 9.94
N ASP A 33 1.21 -7.46 9.39
CA ASP A 33 2.47 -7.27 10.11
C ASP A 33 2.92 -5.79 10.05
N PRO A 34 2.65 -4.94 11.06
CA PRO A 34 3.08 -3.54 11.06
C PRO A 34 4.61 -3.39 11.00
N ASN A 35 5.35 -4.42 11.43
CA ASN A 35 6.82 -4.44 11.41
C ASN A 35 7.40 -4.67 10.00
N LYS A 36 6.67 -5.36 9.10
CA LYS A 36 7.09 -5.55 7.70
C LYS A 36 6.77 -4.37 6.81
N MET A 37 5.77 -3.57 7.15
CA MET A 37 5.50 -2.28 6.52
C MET A 37 6.47 -1.21 7.03
N ALA A 38 7.77 -1.48 6.91
CA ALA A 38 8.81 -0.73 7.61
C ALA A 38 8.98 0.72 7.12
N PHE A 39 8.49 1.05 5.92
CA PHE A 39 8.69 2.37 5.32
C PHE A 39 7.38 3.14 5.28
N GLY A 40 7.06 3.82 6.37
CA GLY A 40 5.96 4.78 6.45
C GLY A 40 6.42 6.18 6.06
N CYS A 41 5.67 6.86 5.22
CA CYS A 41 5.83 8.29 5.00
C CYS A 41 5.17 9.05 6.15
N GLU A 42 5.94 9.89 6.85
CA GLU A 42 5.43 10.71 7.95
C GLU A 42 4.55 11.87 7.45
N GLU A 43 4.75 12.33 6.21
CA GLU A 43 3.98 13.45 5.63
C GLU A 43 2.54 13.09 5.27
N CYS A 44 2.30 11.86 4.81
CA CYS A 44 0.96 11.43 4.37
C CYS A 44 0.46 10.12 4.99
N GLY A 45 1.26 9.49 5.86
CA GLY A 45 0.92 8.23 6.52
C GLY A 45 0.92 7.00 5.60
N LYS A 46 1.32 7.13 4.32
CA LYS A 46 1.37 5.99 3.40
C LYS A 46 2.49 5.02 3.77
N LYS A 47 2.17 3.73 3.79
CA LYS A 47 3.12 2.66 4.12
C LYS A 47 3.53 1.88 2.89
N TYR A 48 4.82 1.60 2.79
CA TYR A 48 5.44 0.86 1.70
C TYR A 48 6.14 -0.38 2.27
N ASN A 49 6.03 -1.48 1.54
CA ASN A 49 6.70 -2.74 1.87
C ASN A 49 8.13 -2.83 1.29
N THR A 50 8.54 -1.84 0.49
CA THR A 50 9.83 -1.81 -0.21
C THR A 50 10.46 -0.43 -0.10
N MET A 51 11.77 -0.40 0.13
CA MET A 51 12.54 0.85 0.21
C MET A 51 12.51 1.63 -1.13
N LEU A 52 12.52 0.94 -2.27
CA LEU A 52 12.45 1.58 -3.58
C LEU A 52 11.09 2.27 -3.79
N GLY A 53 9.99 1.62 -3.42
CA GLY A 53 8.65 2.20 -3.49
C GLY A 53 8.52 3.43 -2.59
N TYR A 54 9.08 3.34 -1.38
CA TYR A 54 9.15 4.46 -0.45
C TYR A 54 9.98 5.63 -0.98
N LYS A 55 11.23 5.39 -1.43
CA LYS A 55 12.09 6.44 -2.01
C LYS A 55 11.46 7.11 -3.22
N ARG A 56 10.84 6.34 -4.13
CA ARG A 56 10.11 6.89 -5.27
C ARG A 56 8.95 7.77 -4.80
N HIS A 57 8.23 7.34 -3.78
CA HIS A 57 7.15 8.14 -3.21
C HIS A 57 7.65 9.44 -2.54
N LEU A 58 8.75 9.38 -1.79
CA LEU A 58 9.38 10.58 -1.23
C LEU A 58 9.82 11.55 -2.32
N ALA A 59 10.29 11.05 -3.47
CA ALA A 59 10.61 11.90 -4.61
C ALA A 59 9.37 12.63 -5.18
N LEU A 60 8.18 12.02 -5.08
CA LEU A 60 6.92 12.69 -5.43
C LEU A 60 6.57 13.79 -4.42
N HIS A 61 6.83 13.57 -3.12
CA HIS A 61 6.75 14.65 -2.14
C HIS A 61 7.69 15.78 -2.52
N ALA A 62 8.97 15.52 -2.73
CA ALA A 62 9.93 16.56 -3.15
C ALA A 62 9.51 17.30 -4.45
N ALA A 63 8.84 16.61 -5.39
CA ALA A 63 8.33 17.22 -6.62
C ALA A 63 6.98 17.95 -6.44
N SER A 64 6.15 17.57 -5.46
CA SER A 64 4.86 18.18 -5.14
C SER A 64 4.91 19.15 -3.94
N SER A 65 6.02 19.19 -3.20
CA SER A 65 6.33 20.18 -2.17
C SER A 65 6.70 21.54 -2.78
N GLY A 66 6.77 21.62 -4.12
CA GLY A 66 6.53 22.87 -4.83
C GLY A 66 5.05 23.24 -4.74
N ASP A 67 4.67 23.83 -3.61
CA ASP A 67 3.46 24.62 -3.41
C ASP A 67 2.09 23.92 -3.53
N LEU A 68 1.49 23.67 -2.38
CA LEU A 68 0.04 23.83 -2.21
C LEU A 68 -0.24 24.78 -1.03
N THR A 69 0.51 25.88 -0.95
CA THR A 69 -0.05 27.08 -0.32
C THR A 69 -0.81 27.84 -1.40
N CYS A 70 -2.14 27.75 -1.38
CA CYS A 70 -2.97 28.65 -2.17
C CYS A 70 -2.79 30.06 -1.58
N GLY A 71 -1.84 30.83 -2.11
CA GLY A 71 -1.56 32.22 -1.71
C GLY A 71 -2.66 33.23 -2.07
N VAL A 72 -3.85 32.77 -2.49
CA VAL A 72 -5.02 33.63 -2.80
C VAL A 72 -5.94 33.83 -1.58
N CYS A 73 -5.71 33.14 -0.47
CA CYS A 73 -6.55 33.27 0.75
C CYS A 73 -5.79 33.67 2.02
N ALA A 74 -4.65 34.36 1.90
CA ALA A 74 -3.97 34.99 3.03
C ALA A 74 -3.95 36.51 2.84
N LEU A 75 -5.08 37.13 3.24
CA LEU A 75 -5.36 38.55 3.39
C LEU A 75 -5.64 39.37 2.12
#